data_AF-A0A1C3NDL5-F1
#
_entry.id   AF-A0A1C3NDL5-F1
#
_cell.length_a   1.000
_cell.length_b   1.000
_cell.length_c   1.000
_cell.angle_alpha   90.00
_cell.angle_beta   90.00
_cell.angle_gamma   90.00
#
_symmetry.space_group_name_H-M   'P 1'
#
loop_
_entity.id
_entity.type
_entity.pdbx_description
1 polymer ?
#
loop_
_entity_poly.entity_id
_entity_poly.type
_entity_poly.pdbx_seq_one_letter_code
_entity_poly.pdbx_strand_id
1 'polypeptide(L)'
;MFRSGVSAMAVAAVAAAGVATSPTAAQARQPEGIRVAGGWSVVAGVGHFVYDEPGTVGHRIWFGVQAVAAAGGSTYGQFRYRHELPDGTVVGQGRADVTCLEVTGNVAVFTAIVPEGQGAVRNHGYYVKVIDGGRGPDQIVDAQAQNGTEPPPTECLDPETDLPAGVPPRPRYPVLVGGYVVHRG
;
A
#
# COMPACT_ATOMS: atom_id res chain seq x y z
N MET A 1 18.48 -70.98 22.36
CA MET A 1 17.74 -70.07 23.26
C MET A 1 17.12 -68.96 22.41
N PHE A 2 15.81 -68.79 22.52
CA PHE A 2 14.96 -67.86 21.78
C PHE A 2 14.94 -66.46 22.40
N ARG A 3 14.84 -65.43 21.53
CA ARG A 3 13.92 -64.25 21.55
C ARG A 3 14.54 -63.14 20.69
N SER A 4 14.04 -62.83 19.48
CA SER A 4 12.78 -62.15 19.12
C SER A 4 12.74 -60.67 19.52
N GLY A 5 12.52 -59.80 18.52
CA GLY A 5 12.29 -58.35 18.64
C GLY A 5 12.42 -57.64 17.28
N VAL A 6 11.57 -57.98 16.29
CA VAL A 6 10.40 -57.21 15.80
C VAL A 6 10.77 -55.98 14.93
N SER A 7 10.52 -56.17 13.64
CA SER A 7 9.98 -55.27 12.60
C SER A 7 10.28 -53.77 12.67
N ALA A 8 10.95 -53.28 11.61
CA ALA A 8 10.75 -51.92 11.13
C ALA A 8 10.38 -51.96 9.65
N MET A 9 9.31 -51.24 9.32
CA MET A 9 8.58 -51.23 8.06
C MET A 9 9.42 -50.76 6.86
N ALA A 10 9.27 -51.44 5.74
CA ALA A 10 9.52 -50.89 4.42
C ALA A 10 8.22 -50.29 3.88
N VAL A 11 8.21 -48.99 3.54
CA VAL A 11 7.34 -48.46 2.49
C VAL A 11 8.05 -47.33 1.75
N ALA A 12 8.42 -47.68 0.51
CA ALA A 12 8.47 -46.92 -0.74
C ALA A 12 8.93 -45.45 -0.74
N ALA A 13 10.09 -45.26 -1.38
CA ALA A 13 10.51 -44.01 -1.99
C ALA A 13 9.58 -43.63 -3.15
N VAL A 14 9.06 -42.40 -3.13
CA VAL A 14 8.44 -41.78 -4.30
C VAL A 14 9.54 -41.02 -5.04
N ALA A 15 9.96 -41.58 -6.18
CA ALA A 15 10.81 -40.89 -7.13
C ALA A 15 10.00 -39.79 -7.83
N ALA A 16 10.32 -38.52 -7.56
CA ALA A 16 9.88 -37.41 -8.39
C ALA A 16 11.02 -37.07 -9.38
N ALA A 17 11.00 -37.72 -10.53
CA ALA A 17 11.83 -37.37 -11.67
C ALA A 17 10.97 -36.72 -12.77
N GLY A 18 11.44 -35.58 -13.28
CA GLY A 18 10.91 -34.89 -14.46
C GLY A 18 9.79 -33.90 -14.10
N VAL A 19 9.81 -32.64 -14.53
CA VAL A 19 10.46 -32.00 -15.67
C VAL A 19 10.68 -30.52 -15.35
N ALA A 20 11.87 -30.03 -15.67
CA ALA A 20 12.12 -28.60 -15.82
C ALA A 20 11.18 -28.05 -16.89
N THR A 21 10.19 -27.27 -16.46
CA THR A 21 9.45 -26.39 -17.35
C THR A 21 9.69 -24.97 -16.84
N SER A 22 10.32 -24.18 -17.70
CA SER A 22 10.57 -22.76 -17.54
C SER A 22 9.31 -22.03 -17.01
N PRO A 23 9.45 -20.94 -16.23
CA PRO A 23 8.28 -20.14 -15.90
C PRO A 23 7.73 -19.53 -17.20
N THR A 24 6.71 -20.19 -17.74
CA THR A 24 5.90 -19.68 -18.84
C THR A 24 5.31 -18.34 -18.40
N ALA A 25 5.35 -17.35 -19.29
CA ALA A 25 4.75 -16.03 -19.15
C ALA A 25 3.21 -16.07 -19.07
N ALA A 26 2.66 -16.88 -18.18
CA ALA A 26 1.23 -17.14 -17.99
C ALA A 26 0.73 -16.71 -16.59
N GLN A 27 1.57 -16.03 -15.79
CA GLN A 27 1.19 -15.45 -14.49
C GLN A 27 1.03 -13.93 -14.51
N ALA A 28 1.04 -13.29 -15.69
CA ALA A 28 0.36 -12.00 -15.86
C ALA A 28 -1.15 -12.23 -15.92
N ARG A 29 -1.73 -12.88 -14.90
CA ARG A 29 -3.15 -12.68 -14.60
C ARG A 29 -3.21 -11.26 -14.06
N GLN A 30 -3.57 -10.32 -14.93
CA GLN A 30 -4.13 -9.06 -14.50
C GLN A 30 -5.17 -9.38 -13.41
N PRO A 31 -5.17 -8.68 -12.26
CA PRO A 31 -6.22 -8.84 -11.28
C PRO A 31 -7.54 -8.62 -12.03
N GLU A 32 -8.33 -9.69 -12.04
CA GLU A 32 -9.65 -9.76 -12.62
C GLU A 32 -10.41 -8.52 -12.14
N GLY A 33 -10.81 -7.67 -13.10
CA GLY A 33 -11.35 -6.36 -12.83
C GLY A 33 -12.41 -6.45 -11.75
N ILE A 34 -12.13 -5.84 -10.60
CA ILE A 34 -13.08 -5.70 -9.51
C ILE A 34 -14.30 -5.03 -10.14
N ARG A 35 -15.40 -5.79 -10.30
CA ARG A 35 -16.70 -5.21 -10.63
C ARG A 35 -17.17 -4.48 -9.40
N VAL A 36 -16.82 -3.20 -9.35
CA VAL A 36 -17.32 -2.26 -8.38
C VAL A 36 -18.84 -2.20 -8.57
N ALA A 37 -19.61 -2.54 -7.54
CA ALA A 37 -21.05 -2.32 -7.57
C ALA A 37 -21.29 -0.82 -7.82
N GLY A 38 -22.23 -0.48 -8.71
CA GLY A 38 -22.50 0.93 -9.04
C GLY A 38 -22.66 1.77 -7.78
N GLY A 39 -22.01 2.94 -7.73
CA GLY A 39 -21.99 3.84 -6.58
C GLY A 39 -20.84 3.69 -5.60
N TRP A 40 -19.82 2.87 -5.88
CA TRP A 40 -18.64 2.74 -5.01
C TRP A 40 -17.40 3.37 -5.64
N SER A 41 -16.70 4.21 -4.90
CA SER A 41 -15.37 4.70 -5.29
C SER A 41 -14.30 3.72 -4.82
N VAL A 42 -13.26 3.50 -5.62
CA VAL A 42 -12.19 2.52 -5.35
C VAL A 42 -10.83 3.10 -5.68
N VAL A 43 -9.86 2.83 -4.81
CA VAL A 43 -8.43 2.97 -5.11
C VAL A 43 -7.72 1.68 -4.73
N ALA A 44 -6.95 1.12 -5.66
CA ALA A 44 -6.13 -0.06 -5.41
C ALA A 44 -4.83 0.02 -6.20
N GLY A 45 -3.70 -0.28 -5.57
CA GLY A 45 -2.41 -0.28 -6.26
C GLY A 45 -1.23 -0.44 -5.31
N VAL A 46 -0.07 -0.69 -5.89
CA VAL A 46 1.21 -0.73 -5.18
C VAL A 46 2.22 0.10 -5.96
N GLY A 47 3.19 0.64 -5.26
CA GLY A 47 4.22 1.44 -5.89
C GLY A 47 5.30 1.86 -4.92
N HIS A 48 6.25 2.60 -5.46
CA HIS A 48 7.25 3.28 -4.66
C HIS A 48 7.71 4.55 -5.33
N PHE A 49 8.26 5.44 -4.51
CA PHE A 49 8.89 6.67 -4.95
C PHE A 49 10.11 6.98 -4.07
N VAL A 50 10.88 7.99 -4.47
CA VAL A 50 12.09 8.43 -3.77
C VAL A 50 11.97 9.92 -3.49
N TYR A 51 12.13 10.30 -2.23
CA TYR A 51 12.15 11.71 -1.83
C TYR A 51 13.39 12.41 -2.41
N ASP A 52 13.22 13.65 -2.86
CA ASP A 52 14.32 14.53 -3.30
C ASP A 52 14.40 15.84 -2.50
N GLU A 53 13.59 15.96 -1.45
CA GLU A 53 13.54 17.11 -0.54
C GLU A 53 14.70 17.14 0.47
N PRO A 54 15.17 18.33 0.90
CA PRO A 54 16.18 18.46 1.94
C PRO A 54 15.82 17.71 3.22
N GLY A 55 16.76 16.92 3.75
CA GLY A 55 16.57 16.12 4.95
C GLY A 55 15.98 14.72 4.72
N THR A 56 15.42 14.44 3.55
CA THR A 56 14.91 13.12 3.15
C THR A 56 15.42 12.64 1.80
N VAL A 57 16.35 13.37 1.16
CA VAL A 57 16.92 13.02 -0.14
C VAL A 57 17.37 11.55 -0.18
N GLY A 58 16.86 10.80 -1.17
CA GLY A 58 17.22 9.40 -1.40
C GLY A 58 16.49 8.40 -0.52
N HIS A 59 15.64 8.85 0.41
CA HIS A 59 14.76 7.99 1.18
C HIS A 59 13.74 7.35 0.23
N ARG A 60 13.53 6.04 0.34
CA ARG A 60 12.66 5.27 -0.54
C ARG A 60 11.39 4.88 0.20
N ILE A 61 10.25 5.18 -0.38
CA ILE A 61 8.93 4.88 0.19
C ILE A 61 8.26 3.85 -0.69
N TRP A 62 8.04 2.66 -0.14
CA TRP A 62 7.21 1.63 -0.72
C TRP A 62 5.83 1.69 -0.09
N PHE A 63 4.80 1.56 -0.90
CA PHE A 63 3.44 1.65 -0.41
C PHE A 63 2.46 0.80 -1.23
N GLY A 64 1.34 0.48 -0.60
CA GLY A 64 0.22 -0.17 -1.25
C GLY A 64 -1.09 0.26 -0.62
N VAL A 65 -2.12 0.44 -1.44
CA VAL A 65 -3.45 0.80 -0.98
C VAL A 65 -4.47 -0.15 -1.57
N GLN A 66 -5.49 -0.47 -0.79
CA GLN A 66 -6.73 -1.06 -1.27
C GLN A 66 -7.85 -0.50 -0.41
N ALA A 67 -8.67 0.37 -0.99
CA ALA A 67 -9.76 1.02 -0.28
C ALA A 67 -10.97 1.24 -1.18
N VAL A 68 -12.13 1.25 -0.55
CA VAL A 68 -13.43 1.47 -1.17
C VAL A 68 -14.25 2.45 -0.33
N ALA A 69 -15.00 3.32 -0.99
CA ALA A 69 -15.97 4.21 -0.36
C ALA A 69 -17.34 3.97 -0.98
N ALA A 70 -18.32 3.66 -0.14
CA ALA A 70 -19.71 3.52 -0.57
C ALA A 70 -20.35 4.90 -0.77
N ALA A 71 -21.34 5.02 -1.66
CA ALA A 71 -22.11 6.25 -1.90
C ALA A 71 -22.73 6.88 -0.63
N GLY A 72 -22.96 6.07 0.42
CA GLY A 72 -23.46 6.52 1.73
C GLY A 72 -22.39 7.11 2.66
N GLY A 73 -21.15 7.28 2.20
CA GLY A 73 -20.05 7.90 2.95
C GLY A 73 -19.17 6.94 3.74
N SER A 74 -19.54 5.68 3.90
CA SER A 74 -18.71 4.68 4.60
C SER A 74 -17.47 4.32 3.77
N THR A 75 -16.29 4.43 4.38
CA THR A 75 -15.01 4.05 3.78
C THR A 75 -14.42 2.83 4.49
N TYR A 76 -13.83 1.92 3.71
CA TYR A 76 -13.12 0.74 4.21
C TYR A 76 -11.86 0.50 3.40
N GLY A 77 -10.73 0.25 4.04
CA GLY A 77 -9.51 -0.09 3.32
C GLY A 77 -8.28 -0.13 4.18
N GLN A 78 -7.16 -0.51 3.56
CA GLN A 78 -5.85 -0.51 4.18
C GLN A 78 -4.82 0.19 3.30
N PHE A 79 -3.95 0.93 3.96
CA PHE A 79 -2.72 1.48 3.42
C PHE A 79 -1.53 0.78 4.08
N ARG A 80 -0.60 0.27 3.29
CA ARG A 80 0.64 -0.36 3.75
C ARG A 80 1.80 0.50 3.34
N TYR A 81 2.78 0.62 4.20
CA TYR A 81 3.96 1.45 3.95
C TYR A 81 5.24 0.77 4.43
N ARG A 82 6.34 1.14 3.79
CA ARG A 82 7.71 0.86 4.23
C ARG A 82 8.60 2.01 3.79
N HIS A 83 9.36 2.55 4.74
CA HIS A 83 10.30 3.65 4.59
C HIS A 83 11.72 3.16 4.81
N GLU A 84 12.53 3.28 3.77
CA GLU A 84 13.96 2.96 3.77
C GLU A 84 14.82 4.22 3.64
N LEU A 85 15.92 4.27 4.39
CA LEU A 85 17.01 5.22 4.18
C LEU A 85 17.79 4.89 2.89
N PRO A 86 18.65 5.81 2.40
CA PRO A 86 19.41 5.59 1.17
C PRO A 86 20.32 4.35 1.21
N ASP A 87 20.80 3.98 2.40
CA ASP A 87 21.63 2.79 2.65
C ASP A 87 20.83 1.48 2.72
N GLY A 88 19.49 1.53 2.62
CA GLY A 88 18.59 0.39 2.71
C GLY A 88 18.08 0.08 4.12
N THR A 89 18.49 0.84 5.13
CA THR A 89 17.99 0.68 6.50
C THR A 89 16.49 1.01 6.57
N VAL A 90 15.68 0.08 7.08
CA VAL A 90 14.23 0.30 7.27
C VAL A 90 14.01 1.08 8.56
N VAL A 91 13.43 2.28 8.45
CA VAL A 91 13.13 3.16 9.60
C VAL A 91 11.64 3.21 9.96
N GLY A 92 10.79 2.71 9.07
CA GLY A 92 9.36 2.57 9.34
C GLY A 92 8.72 1.55 8.43
N GLN A 93 7.79 0.74 8.95
CA GLN A 93 6.94 -0.13 8.13
C GLN A 93 5.68 -0.50 8.90
N GLY A 94 4.58 -0.70 8.19
CA GLY A 94 3.34 -1.11 8.84
C GLY A 94 2.11 -0.97 7.97
N ARG A 95 0.97 -0.85 8.65
CA ARG A 95 -0.33 -0.62 8.04
C ARG A 95 -1.06 0.51 8.75
N ALA A 96 -1.91 1.18 7.99
CA ALA A 96 -2.86 2.19 8.44
C ALA A 96 -4.25 1.85 7.87
N ASP A 97 -5.28 2.11 8.65
CA ASP A 97 -6.66 1.92 8.22
C ASP A 97 -7.11 3.15 7.44
N VAL A 98 -7.68 2.94 6.25
CA VAL A 98 -8.20 4.05 5.43
C VAL A 98 -9.54 4.49 6.01
N THR A 99 -9.58 5.73 6.48
CA THR A 99 -10.71 6.32 7.21
C THR A 99 -11.58 7.22 6.33
N CYS A 100 -11.00 7.77 5.26
CA CYS A 100 -11.73 8.49 4.23
C CYS A 100 -11.12 8.24 2.85
N LEU A 101 -11.97 8.18 1.82
CA LEU A 101 -11.58 8.08 0.42
C LEU A 101 -12.54 8.91 -0.45
N GLU A 102 -11.97 9.84 -1.22
CA GLU A 102 -12.65 10.61 -2.24
C GLU A 102 -12.00 10.37 -3.60
N VAL A 103 -12.83 10.14 -4.63
CA VAL A 103 -12.37 9.92 -6.00
C VAL A 103 -13.02 10.91 -6.96
N THR A 104 -12.18 11.68 -7.64
CA THR A 104 -12.58 12.65 -8.66
C THR A 104 -11.76 12.44 -9.94
N GLY A 105 -12.42 11.96 -10.99
CA GLY A 105 -11.74 11.60 -12.24
C GLY A 105 -10.72 10.49 -12.02
N ASN A 106 -9.46 10.77 -12.36
CA ASN A 106 -8.31 9.88 -12.18
C ASN A 106 -7.55 10.12 -10.86
N VAL A 107 -8.11 10.90 -9.95
CA VAL A 107 -7.48 11.27 -8.68
C VAL A 107 -8.21 10.62 -7.52
N ALA A 108 -7.46 9.97 -6.64
CA ALA A 108 -7.92 9.47 -5.35
C ALA A 108 -7.21 10.23 -4.22
N VAL A 109 -7.99 10.86 -3.34
CA VAL A 109 -7.51 11.45 -2.09
C VAL A 109 -7.99 10.56 -0.95
N PHE A 110 -7.10 10.16 -0.05
CA PHE A 110 -7.46 9.34 1.10
C PHE A 110 -6.64 9.68 2.33
N THR A 111 -7.27 9.44 3.48
CA THR A 111 -6.65 9.55 4.80
C THR A 111 -6.52 8.16 5.40
N ALA A 112 -5.32 7.81 5.87
CA ALA A 112 -5.05 6.54 6.51
C ALA A 112 -4.40 6.72 7.88
N ILE A 113 -5.00 6.14 8.92
CA ILE A 113 -4.56 6.31 10.30
C ILE A 113 -3.93 5.02 10.81
N VAL A 114 -2.73 5.12 11.39
CA VAL A 114 -2.09 3.98 12.05
C VAL A 114 -2.86 3.70 13.34
N PRO A 115 -3.40 2.48 13.53
CA PRO A 115 -4.15 2.15 14.74
C PRO A 115 -3.29 2.32 15.99
N GLU A 116 -3.88 2.81 17.08
CA GLU A 116 -3.17 2.95 18.35
C GLU A 116 -2.54 1.62 18.78
N GLY A 117 -1.30 1.70 19.28
CA GLY A 117 -0.54 0.52 19.70
C GLY A 117 0.07 -0.30 18.55
N GLN A 118 -0.09 0.10 17.28
CA GLN A 118 0.62 -0.51 16.15
C GLN A 118 1.82 0.36 15.72
N GLY A 119 3.04 -0.13 15.96
CA GLY A 119 4.28 0.53 15.50
C GLY A 119 4.96 1.43 16.53
N ALA A 120 5.98 2.17 16.10
CA ALA A 120 6.80 3.04 16.96
C ALA A 120 6.29 4.49 17.06
N VAL A 121 5.27 4.84 16.28
CA VAL A 121 4.72 6.20 16.16
C VAL A 121 3.32 6.26 16.74
N ARG A 122 3.06 7.24 17.60
CA ARG A 122 1.73 7.50 18.17
C ARG A 122 1.03 8.56 17.33
N ASN A 123 -0.31 8.48 17.22
CA ASN A 123 -1.14 9.49 16.54
C ASN A 123 -0.61 9.80 15.13
N HIS A 124 -0.38 8.74 14.35
CA HIS A 124 0.22 8.84 13.03
C HIS A 124 -0.84 8.75 11.94
N GLY A 125 -0.91 9.78 11.10
CA GLY A 125 -1.83 9.87 9.97
C GLY A 125 -1.09 10.13 8.67
N TYR A 126 -1.51 9.42 7.61
CA TYR A 126 -1.10 9.62 6.23
C TYR A 126 -2.21 10.32 5.47
N TYR A 127 -1.89 11.43 4.81
CA TYR A 127 -2.76 12.14 3.87
C TYR A 127 -2.17 11.97 2.49
N VAL A 128 -2.88 11.27 1.62
CA VAL A 128 -2.31 10.79 0.36
C VAL A 128 -3.21 11.15 -0.79
N LYS A 129 -2.58 11.66 -1.84
CA LYS A 129 -3.20 11.88 -3.15
C LYS A 129 -2.50 11.03 -4.18
N VAL A 130 -3.24 10.14 -4.82
CA VAL A 130 -2.79 9.33 -5.95
C VAL A 130 -3.45 9.84 -7.23
N ILE A 131 -2.66 10.01 -8.28
CA ILE A 131 -3.10 10.44 -9.60
C ILE A 131 -2.73 9.33 -10.58
N ASP A 132 -3.75 8.66 -11.12
CA ASP A 132 -3.56 7.66 -12.18
C ASP A 132 -3.07 8.37 -13.46
N GLY A 133 -1.88 7.98 -13.91
CA GLY A 133 -1.19 8.59 -15.05
C GLY A 133 -1.72 8.14 -16.42
N GLY A 134 -2.59 7.13 -16.46
CA GLY A 134 -3.13 6.52 -17.66
C GLY A 134 -2.06 5.91 -18.56
N ARG A 135 -1.49 6.72 -19.46
CA ARG A 135 -0.35 6.33 -20.32
C ARG A 135 1.00 6.80 -19.80
N GLY A 136 1.03 7.71 -18.83
CA GLY A 136 2.22 8.16 -18.12
C GLY A 136 2.39 7.45 -16.78
N PRO A 137 3.47 7.74 -16.04
CA PRO A 137 3.62 7.22 -14.68
C PRO A 137 2.54 7.80 -13.77
N ASP A 138 2.04 6.96 -12.85
CA ASP A 138 1.20 7.43 -11.75
C ASP A 138 1.99 8.42 -10.89
N GLN A 139 1.28 9.32 -10.22
CA GLN A 139 1.89 10.29 -9.29
C GLN A 139 1.33 10.15 -7.90
N ILE A 140 2.15 10.49 -6.90
CA ILE A 140 1.73 10.56 -5.51
C ILE A 140 2.16 11.89 -4.88
N VAL A 141 1.28 12.41 -4.03
CA VAL A 141 1.61 13.44 -3.03
C VAL A 141 1.28 12.86 -1.68
N ASP A 142 2.19 13.01 -0.73
CA ASP A 142 1.96 12.59 0.64
C ASP A 142 2.27 13.70 1.64
N ALA A 143 1.51 13.68 2.74
CA ALA A 143 1.84 14.38 3.95
C ALA A 143 1.55 13.48 5.15
N GLN A 144 2.27 13.72 6.23
CA GLN A 144 2.18 12.89 7.42
C GLN A 144 2.03 13.79 8.64
N ALA A 145 1.08 13.45 9.51
CA ALA A 145 1.03 13.94 10.88
C ALA A 145 1.62 12.84 11.77
N GLN A 146 2.60 13.17 12.61
CA GLN A 146 3.25 12.19 13.49
C GLN A 146 3.39 12.73 14.91
N ASN A 147 3.27 11.84 15.90
CA ASN A 147 3.71 12.05 17.29
C ASN A 147 3.10 13.29 17.98
N GLY A 148 1.91 13.72 17.55
CA GLY A 148 1.13 14.74 18.25
C GLY A 148 0.49 14.20 19.53
N THR A 149 0.12 15.09 20.44
CA THR A 149 -0.70 14.73 21.62
C THR A 149 -2.17 14.50 21.25
N GLU A 150 -2.61 15.05 20.12
CA GLU A 150 -3.97 14.95 19.60
C GLU A 150 -4.05 13.89 18.49
N PRO A 151 -5.18 13.15 18.39
CA PRO A 151 -5.41 12.26 17.26
C PRO A 151 -5.41 13.02 15.93
N PRO A 152 -4.85 12.45 14.85
CA PRO A 152 -4.92 13.06 13.53
C PRO A 152 -6.38 13.12 13.03
N PRO A 153 -6.73 14.14 12.22
CA PRO A 153 -7.98 14.18 11.45
C PRO A 153 -8.24 12.88 10.69
N THR A 154 -9.50 12.45 10.60
CA THR A 154 -9.91 11.20 9.93
C THR A 154 -10.72 11.44 8.65
N GLU A 155 -11.09 12.69 8.39
CA GLU A 155 -11.68 13.15 7.14
C GLU A 155 -10.66 13.18 6.00
N CYS A 156 -11.14 13.28 4.76
CA CYS A 156 -10.29 13.43 3.59
C CYS A 156 -9.62 14.79 3.62
N LEU A 157 -8.28 14.80 3.56
CA LEU A 157 -7.47 16.00 3.43
C LEU A 157 -6.58 15.85 2.21
N ASP A 158 -6.70 16.78 1.26
CA ASP A 158 -5.78 16.86 0.13
C ASP A 158 -4.44 17.46 0.62
N PRO A 159 -3.34 16.70 0.57
CA PRO A 159 -2.03 17.17 1.04
C PRO A 159 -1.47 18.35 0.23
N GLU A 160 -2.05 18.68 -0.94
CA GLU A 160 -1.67 19.85 -1.73
C GLU A 160 -2.42 21.13 -1.34
N THR A 161 -3.66 21.02 -0.84
CA THR A 161 -4.56 22.19 -0.66
C THR A 161 -5.08 22.40 0.75
N ASP A 162 -5.19 21.35 1.55
CA ASP A 162 -5.94 21.38 2.81
C ASP A 162 -5.03 21.42 4.05
N LEU A 163 -3.72 21.33 3.86
CA LEU A 163 -2.75 21.48 4.94
C LEU A 163 -2.65 22.93 5.42
N PRO A 164 -2.29 23.17 6.70
CA PRO A 164 -2.20 24.51 7.28
C PRO A 164 -1.32 25.46 6.45
N ALA A 165 -1.72 26.73 6.41
CA ALA A 165 -0.94 27.78 5.75
C ALA A 165 0.48 27.88 6.33
N GLY A 166 1.48 28.06 5.44
CA GLY A 166 2.90 28.14 5.81
C GLY A 166 3.68 26.83 5.67
N VAL A 167 3.02 25.73 5.33
CA VAL A 167 3.68 24.51 4.86
C VAL A 167 4.09 24.71 3.39
N PRO A 168 5.35 24.43 3.00
CA PRO A 168 5.76 24.49 1.59
C PRO A 168 4.87 23.61 0.71
N PRO A 169 4.63 23.98 -0.56
CA PRO A 169 3.92 23.13 -1.50
C PRO A 169 4.56 21.74 -1.53
N ARG A 170 3.75 20.69 -1.39
CA ARG A 170 4.23 19.31 -1.41
C ARG A 170 4.58 18.91 -2.85
N PRO A 171 5.77 18.36 -3.11
CA PRO A 171 6.12 17.89 -4.44
C PRO A 171 5.26 16.69 -4.84
N ARG A 172 5.04 16.56 -6.15
CA ARG A 172 4.48 15.35 -6.75
C ARG A 172 5.61 14.42 -7.13
N TYR A 173 5.59 13.21 -6.61
CA TYR A 173 6.56 12.19 -6.95
C TYR A 173 6.02 11.26 -8.03
N PRO A 174 6.83 10.91 -9.06
CA PRO A 174 6.48 9.83 -9.96
C PRO A 174 6.54 8.50 -9.22
N VAL A 175 5.52 7.68 -9.38
CA VAL A 175 5.51 6.32 -8.86
C VAL A 175 6.27 5.42 -9.85
N LEU A 176 7.40 4.88 -9.40
CA LEU A 176 8.36 4.16 -10.26
C LEU A 176 7.86 2.77 -10.69
N VAL A 177 6.92 2.21 -9.95
CA VAL A 177 6.15 1.01 -10.32
C VAL A 177 4.68 1.38 -10.11
N GLY A 178 4.03 1.87 -11.17
CA GLY A 178 2.63 2.29 -11.15
C GLY A 178 1.71 1.15 -11.58
N GLY A 179 0.61 1.01 -10.87
CA GLY A 179 -0.43 0.01 -11.11
C GLY A 179 -1.69 0.36 -10.34
N TYR A 180 -1.97 1.67 -10.23
CA TYR A 180 -3.15 2.14 -9.52
C TYR A 180 -4.37 2.03 -10.43
N VAL A 181 -5.44 1.50 -9.86
CA VAL A 181 -6.77 1.58 -10.42
C VAL A 181 -7.54 2.56 -9.56
N VAL A 182 -7.89 3.70 -10.16
CA VAL A 182 -8.77 4.69 -9.55
C VAL A 182 -10.11 4.63 -10.29
N HIS A 183 -11.17 4.33 -9.56
CA HIS A 183 -12.50 4.21 -10.14
C HIS A 183 -13.52 4.99 -9.31
N ARG A 184 -14.35 5.75 -10.01
CA ARG A 184 -15.53 6.40 -9.44
C ARG A 184 -16.76 5.61 -9.81
N GLY A 185 -17.50 5.15 -8.80
CA GLY A 185 -18.81 4.50 -8.98
C GLY A 185 -19.97 5.46 -9.04
#